data_AF-A0A441I350-F1
#
_entry.id   AF-A0A441I350-F1
#
_cell.length_a   1.000
_cell.length_b   1.000
_cell.length_c   1.000
_cell.angle_alpha   90.00
_cell.angle_beta   90.00
_cell.angle_gamma   90.00
#
_symmetry.space_group_name_H-M   'P 1'
#
loop_
_entity.id
_entity.type
_entity.pdbx_description
1 polymer ?
#
loop_
_entity_poly.entity_id
_entity_poly.type
_entity_poly.pdbx_seq_one_letter_code
_entity_poly.pdbx_strand_id
1 'polypeptide(L)'
;MKDYKKNNVEKLRAYAREYSRRKRAATDPAELKAAKRKHYLAGGWLTSVLNAARHRAAAAGLEFTITKADVVVPERCPVFGTLLCVGANSNDSPSLDRVDNTKGYIPSNVRVISKRANRMKGDASLEDLQKLIQYIKGEI
;
A
#
# COMPACT_ATOMS: atom_id res chain seq x y z
N MET A 1 -31.21 -26.04 8.02
CA MET A 1 -29.81 -25.58 7.81
C MET A 1 -29.36 -24.53 8.86
N LYS A 2 -30.22 -23.63 9.34
CA LYS A 2 -29.89 -22.64 10.39
C LYS A 2 -29.60 -23.29 11.76
N ASP A 3 -30.33 -24.34 12.13
CA ASP A 3 -30.19 -25.00 13.44
C ASP A 3 -28.91 -25.83 13.58
N TYR A 4 -28.43 -26.44 12.48
CA TYR A 4 -27.17 -27.19 12.48
C TYR A 4 -25.96 -26.29 12.79
N LYS A 5 -25.91 -25.09 12.20
CA LYS A 5 -24.84 -24.12 12.46
C LYS A 5 -24.90 -23.61 13.90
N LYS A 6 -26.10 -23.33 14.42
CA LYS A 6 -26.31 -22.83 15.79
C LYS A 6 -25.92 -23.87 16.86
N ASN A 7 -26.21 -25.14 16.60
CA ASN A 7 -25.94 -26.23 17.53
C ASN A 7 -24.51 -26.79 17.44
N ASN A 8 -23.73 -26.41 16.41
CA ASN A 8 -22.36 -26.90 16.21
C ASN A 8 -21.32 -25.77 16.11
N VAL A 9 -21.64 -24.56 16.62
CA VAL A 9 -20.74 -23.39 16.52
C VAL A 9 -19.33 -23.71 17.01
N GLU A 10 -19.19 -24.43 18.12
CA GLU A 10 -17.87 -24.79 18.66
C GLU A 10 -17.12 -25.80 17.80
N LYS A 11 -17.79 -26.86 17.32
CA LYS A 11 -17.19 -27.83 16.39
C LYS A 11 -16.75 -27.15 15.09
N LEU A 12 -17.58 -26.26 14.54
CA LEU A 12 -17.26 -25.50 13.33
C LEU A 12 -16.09 -24.53 13.57
N ARG A 13 -16.02 -23.89 14.74
CA ARG A 13 -14.88 -23.04 15.14
C ARG A 13 -13.59 -23.85 15.30
N ALA A 14 -13.67 -25.02 15.95
CA ALA A 14 -12.53 -25.93 16.11
C ALA A 14 -12.00 -26.40 14.76
N TYR A 15 -12.89 -26.86 13.88
CA TYR A 15 -12.56 -27.25 12.51
C TYR A 15 -11.91 -26.09 11.73
N ALA A 16 -12.47 -24.88 11.78
CA ALA A 16 -11.91 -23.72 11.10
C ALA A 16 -10.51 -23.34 11.63
N ARG A 17 -10.28 -23.45 12.95
CA ARG A 17 -8.97 -23.21 13.58
C ARG A 17 -7.94 -24.23 13.12
N GLU A 18 -8.30 -25.51 13.13
CA GLU A 18 -7.41 -26.60 12.72
C GLU A 18 -7.09 -26.53 11.23
N TYR A 19 -8.10 -26.30 10.39
CA TYR A 19 -7.93 -26.05 8.96
C TYR A 19 -6.97 -24.88 8.70
N SER A 20 -7.14 -23.76 9.40
CA SER A 20 -6.26 -22.59 9.27
C SER A 20 -4.83 -22.88 9.72
N ARG A 21 -4.65 -23.65 10.80
CA ARG A 21 -3.33 -24.08 11.31
C ARG A 21 -2.64 -24.99 10.29
N ARG A 22 -3.31 -26.01 9.77
CA ARG A 22 -2.77 -26.93 8.75
C ARG A 22 -2.41 -26.18 7.48
N LYS A 23 -3.27 -25.29 7.01
CA LYS A 23 -3.01 -24.45 5.83
C LYS A 23 -1.78 -23.56 6.03
N ARG A 24 -1.63 -22.92 7.20
CA ARG A 24 -0.42 -22.11 7.51
C ARG A 24 0.84 -22.94 7.62
N ALA A 25 0.77 -24.14 8.22
CA ALA A 25 1.92 -25.04 8.34
C ALA A 25 2.35 -25.63 6.98
N ALA A 26 1.41 -25.80 6.05
CA ALA A 26 1.66 -26.36 4.72
C ALA A 26 2.04 -25.32 3.66
N THR A 27 2.06 -24.02 4.00
CA THR A 27 2.44 -22.97 3.05
C THR A 27 3.76 -22.35 3.49
N ASP A 28 4.78 -22.37 2.63
CA ASP A 28 6.00 -21.61 2.87
C ASP A 28 5.65 -20.11 2.98
N PRO A 29 6.03 -19.43 4.09
CA PRO A 29 5.87 -17.98 4.23
C PRO A 29 6.40 -17.16 3.04
N ALA A 30 7.50 -17.61 2.41
CA ALA A 30 8.06 -16.96 1.23
C ALA A 30 7.17 -17.13 0.00
N GLU A 31 6.66 -18.33 -0.26
CA GLU A 31 5.73 -18.59 -1.37
C GLU A 31 4.40 -17.87 -1.19
N LEU A 32 3.85 -17.83 0.03
CA LEU A 32 2.63 -17.07 0.33
C LEU A 32 2.83 -15.57 0.08
N LYS A 33 4.01 -15.05 0.43
CA LYS A 33 4.38 -13.64 0.19
C LYS A 33 4.50 -13.36 -1.31
N ALA A 34 5.14 -14.27 -2.07
CA ALA A 34 5.25 -14.17 -3.53
C ALA A 34 3.88 -14.27 -4.23
N ALA A 35 3.03 -15.22 -3.83
CA ALA A 35 1.68 -15.39 -4.38
C ALA A 35 0.77 -14.19 -4.10
N LYS A 36 0.84 -13.62 -2.88
CA LYS A 36 0.15 -12.37 -2.55
C LYS A 36 0.65 -11.20 -3.40
N ARG A 37 1.98 -11.07 -3.58
CA ARG A 37 2.58 -10.04 -4.44
C ARG A 37 2.08 -10.19 -5.88
N LYS A 38 2.07 -11.42 -6.42
CA LYS A 38 1.56 -11.72 -7.77
C LYS A 38 0.08 -11.37 -7.92
N HIS A 39 -0.78 -11.78 -6.99
CA HIS A 39 -2.22 -11.46 -7.02
C HIS A 39 -2.51 -9.95 -6.93
N TYR A 40 -1.69 -9.19 -6.19
CA TYR A 40 -1.86 -7.75 -6.05
C TYR A 40 -1.40 -6.97 -7.29
N LEU A 41 -0.29 -7.41 -7.89
CA LEU A 41 0.25 -6.87 -9.15
C LEU A 41 -0.57 -7.29 -10.38
N ALA A 42 -1.36 -8.37 -10.29
CA ALA A 42 -2.23 -8.86 -11.35
C ALA A 42 -3.43 -7.92 -11.69
N GLY A 43 -3.42 -6.67 -11.23
CA GLY A 43 -4.27 -5.59 -11.75
C GLY A 43 -5.29 -5.01 -10.75
N GLY A 44 -5.63 -5.74 -9.68
CA GLY A 44 -6.62 -5.29 -8.69
C GLY A 44 -6.17 -4.03 -7.94
N TRP A 45 -4.97 -4.03 -7.36
CA TRP A 45 -4.44 -2.86 -6.66
C TRP A 45 -4.22 -1.67 -7.58
N LEU A 46 -3.65 -1.92 -8.77
CA LEU A 46 -3.34 -0.86 -9.72
C LEU A 46 -4.62 -0.12 -10.15
N THR A 47 -5.71 -0.87 -10.39
CA THR A 47 -7.00 -0.26 -10.72
C THR A 47 -7.54 0.56 -9.54
N SER A 48 -7.49 0.02 -8.31
CA SER A 48 -7.94 0.75 -7.13
C SER A 48 -7.13 2.02 -6.87
N VAL A 49 -5.80 1.97 -7.00
CA VAL A 49 -4.93 3.12 -6.71
C VAL A 49 -5.09 4.21 -7.78
N LEU A 50 -5.24 3.84 -9.05
CA LEU A 50 -5.50 4.78 -10.14
C LEU A 50 -6.86 5.45 -10.00
N ASN A 51 -7.91 4.72 -9.62
CA ASN A 51 -9.23 5.30 -9.36
C ASN A 51 -9.16 6.30 -8.19
N ALA A 52 -8.52 5.91 -7.08
CA ALA A 52 -8.34 6.82 -5.94
C ALA A 52 -7.51 8.06 -6.31
N ALA A 53 -6.46 7.90 -7.11
CA ALA A 53 -5.64 9.01 -7.58
C ALA A 53 -6.43 9.95 -8.50
N ARG A 54 -7.24 9.40 -9.41
CA ARG A 54 -8.13 10.18 -10.30
C ARG A 54 -9.13 11.01 -9.51
N HIS A 55 -9.78 10.42 -8.50
CA HIS A 55 -10.68 11.16 -7.61
C HIS A 55 -9.97 12.28 -6.85
N ARG A 56 -8.77 12.02 -6.31
CA ARG A 56 -7.96 13.06 -5.65
C ARG A 56 -7.56 14.18 -6.62
N ALA A 57 -7.20 13.84 -7.86
CA ALA A 57 -6.85 14.81 -8.87
C ALA A 57 -8.04 15.74 -9.19
N ALA A 58 -9.20 15.14 -9.45
CA ALA A 58 -10.43 15.89 -9.74
C ALA A 58 -10.84 16.81 -8.57
N ALA A 59 -10.80 16.30 -7.33
CA ALA A 59 -11.13 17.09 -6.15
C ALA A 59 -10.19 18.28 -5.92
N ALA A 60 -8.93 18.16 -6.33
CA ALA A 60 -7.91 19.20 -6.19
C ALA A 60 -7.71 20.05 -7.46
N GLY A 61 -8.50 19.82 -8.53
CA GLY A 61 -8.33 20.53 -9.80
C GLY A 61 -6.99 20.26 -10.50
N LEU A 62 -6.41 19.07 -10.30
CA LEU A 62 -5.10 18.70 -10.80
C LEU A 62 -5.19 17.87 -12.08
N GLU A 63 -4.18 18.04 -12.93
CA GLU A 63 -3.99 17.22 -14.13
C GLU A 63 -3.84 15.73 -13.78
N PHE A 64 -4.40 14.86 -14.63
CA PHE A 64 -4.28 13.41 -14.51
C PHE A 64 -4.09 12.80 -15.91
N THR A 65 -2.85 12.40 -16.23
CA THR A 65 -2.51 11.83 -17.55
C THR A 65 -1.86 10.45 -17.46
N ILE A 66 -1.53 9.99 -16.26
CA ILE A 66 -0.92 8.67 -16.06
C ILE A 66 -1.87 7.53 -16.44
N THR A 67 -1.27 6.48 -16.99
CA THR A 67 -1.91 5.22 -17.33
C THR A 67 -1.40 4.09 -16.43
N LYS A 68 -1.91 2.87 -16.64
CA LYS A 68 -1.38 1.67 -15.97
C LYS A 68 0.11 1.44 -16.26
N ALA A 69 0.59 1.85 -17.44
CA ALA A 69 1.97 1.63 -17.85
C ALA A 69 2.97 2.52 -17.09
N ASP A 70 2.51 3.68 -16.63
CA ASP A 70 3.36 4.65 -15.92
C ASP A 70 3.57 4.30 -14.44
N VAL A 71 2.81 3.34 -13.90
CA VAL A 71 2.88 2.95 -12.48
C VAL A 71 3.73 1.70 -12.31
N VAL A 72 5.01 1.92 -12.04
CA VAL A 72 5.96 0.85 -11.71
C VAL A 72 6.00 0.64 -10.20
N VAL A 73 5.76 -0.61 -9.75
CA VAL A 73 5.86 -1.00 -8.34
C VAL A 73 7.25 -1.61 -8.10
N PRO A 74 8.17 -0.89 -7.43
CA PRO A 74 9.49 -1.45 -7.14
C PRO A 74 9.40 -2.56 -6.08
N GLU A 75 10.45 -3.36 -5.94
CA GLU A 75 10.54 -4.33 -4.85
C GLU A 75 10.77 -3.65 -3.49
N ARG A 76 11.54 -2.56 -3.50
CA ARG A 76 11.89 -1.77 -2.31
C ARG A 76 11.37 -0.36 -2.42
N CYS A 77 11.00 0.23 -1.28
CA CYS A 77 10.63 1.63 -1.19
C CYS A 77 11.86 2.49 -1.56
N PRO A 78 11.75 3.41 -2.52
CA PRO A 78 12.89 4.24 -2.92
C PRO A 78 13.29 5.28 -1.86
N VAL A 79 12.44 5.54 -0.86
CA VAL A 79 12.73 6.51 0.21
C VAL A 79 13.49 5.85 1.38
N PHE A 80 13.11 4.64 1.79
CA PHE A 80 13.66 3.98 2.98
C PHE A 80 14.39 2.66 2.70
N GLY A 81 14.39 2.15 1.46
CA GLY A 81 14.98 0.86 1.11
C GLY A 81 14.25 -0.38 1.64
N THR A 82 13.15 -0.20 2.40
CA THR A 82 12.37 -1.31 2.96
C THR A 82 11.65 -2.10 1.87
N LEU A 83 11.53 -3.42 2.06
CA LEU A 83 10.77 -4.27 1.14
C LEU A 83 9.30 -3.87 1.14
N LEU A 84 8.76 -3.55 -0.04
CA LEU A 84 7.34 -3.26 -0.17
C LEU A 84 6.56 -4.56 0.04
N CYS A 85 5.73 -4.59 1.07
CA CYS A 85 4.92 -5.76 1.41
C CYS A 85 3.45 -5.40 1.52
N VAL A 86 2.64 -6.14 0.77
CA VAL A 86 1.21 -5.94 0.71
C VAL A 86 0.55 -6.57 1.93
N GLY A 87 -0.11 -5.75 2.75
CA GLY A 87 -0.90 -6.20 3.88
C GLY A 87 -1.86 -5.12 4.36
N ALA A 88 -3.01 -5.51 4.93
CA ALA A 88 -4.11 -4.60 5.27
C ALA A 88 -3.66 -3.34 6.05
N ASN A 89 -2.71 -3.50 6.98
CA ASN A 89 -2.21 -2.43 7.84
C ASN A 89 -0.68 -2.26 7.79
N SER A 90 -0.01 -2.70 6.72
CA SER A 90 1.46 -2.59 6.65
C SER A 90 1.89 -1.18 6.23
N ASN A 91 2.75 -0.57 7.05
CA ASN A 91 3.49 0.67 6.74
C ASN A 91 4.34 0.55 5.46
N ASP A 92 4.72 -0.67 5.09
CA ASP A 92 5.48 -0.98 3.89
C ASP A 92 4.59 -1.34 2.69
N SER A 93 3.26 -1.17 2.79
CA SER A 93 2.39 -1.33 1.62
C SER A 93 2.71 -0.28 0.56
N PRO A 94 2.62 -0.62 -0.74
CA PRO A 94 2.83 0.34 -1.81
C PRO A 94 1.73 1.43 -1.81
N SER A 95 2.14 2.66 -2.10
CA SER A 95 1.31 3.86 -2.22
C SER A 95 1.75 4.67 -3.43
N LEU A 96 0.79 5.19 -4.21
CA LEU A 96 1.06 6.10 -5.32
C LEU A 96 1.18 7.54 -4.80
N ASP A 97 2.40 8.08 -4.88
CA ASP A 97 2.77 9.42 -4.43
C ASP A 97 3.04 10.34 -5.62
N ARG A 98 2.84 11.64 -5.39
CA ARG A 98 3.26 12.72 -6.30
C ARG A 98 4.56 13.30 -5.77
N VAL A 99 5.65 13.24 -6.52
CA VAL A 99 6.97 13.73 -6.08
C VAL A 99 6.88 15.20 -5.67
N ASP A 100 6.23 16.00 -6.53
CA ASP A 100 5.88 17.39 -6.28
C ASP A 100 4.36 17.51 -6.08
N ASN A 101 3.95 17.94 -4.88
CA ASN A 101 2.55 18.09 -4.50
C ASN A 101 1.83 19.25 -5.23
N THR A 102 2.58 20.16 -5.86
CA THR A 102 2.02 21.26 -6.68
C THR A 102 1.63 20.82 -8.08
N LYS A 103 2.13 19.66 -8.52
CA LYS A 103 1.88 19.10 -9.86
C LYS A 103 0.83 18.00 -9.82
N GLY A 104 0.25 17.71 -10.99
CA GLY A 104 -0.73 16.65 -11.18
C GLY A 104 -0.13 15.24 -11.17
N TYR A 105 -0.99 14.27 -11.48
CA TYR A 105 -0.60 12.88 -11.72
C TYR A 105 -0.18 12.73 -13.18
N ILE A 106 1.05 13.16 -13.46
CA ILE A 106 1.71 13.05 -14.78
C ILE A 106 2.87 12.05 -14.70
N PRO A 107 3.26 11.38 -15.79
CA PRO A 107 4.28 10.31 -15.75
C PRO A 107 5.61 10.72 -15.08
N SER A 108 6.05 11.96 -15.26
CA SER A 108 7.28 12.50 -14.66
C SER A 108 7.16 12.84 -13.16
N ASN A 109 5.95 12.89 -12.60
CA ASN A 109 5.70 13.35 -11.23
C ASN A 109 5.17 12.26 -10.29
N VAL A 110 5.01 11.02 -10.76
CA VAL A 110 4.44 9.94 -9.94
C VAL A 110 5.46 8.89 -9.59
N ARG A 111 5.35 8.34 -8.38
CA ARG A 111 6.19 7.23 -7.94
C ARG A 111 5.46 6.34 -6.95
N VAL A 112 5.76 5.05 -6.96
CA VAL A 112 5.29 4.13 -5.92
C VAL A 112 6.29 4.10 -4.77
N ILE A 113 5.84 4.49 -3.58
CA ILE A 113 6.63 4.48 -2.33
C ILE A 113 5.87 3.72 -1.24
N SER A 114 6.46 3.54 -0.06
CA SER A 114 5.74 2.92 1.06
C SER A 114 4.69 3.87 1.65
N LYS A 115 3.59 3.33 2.19
CA LYS A 115 2.57 4.11 2.91
C LYS A 115 3.19 4.97 4.02
N ARG A 116 4.19 4.46 4.73
CA ARG A 116 4.96 5.22 5.73
C ARG A 116 5.62 6.45 5.11
N ALA A 117 6.33 6.29 4.00
CA ALA A 117 7.01 7.40 3.32
C ALA A 117 5.99 8.45 2.84
N ASN A 118 4.91 7.99 2.20
CA ASN A 118 3.83 8.86 1.74
C ASN A 118 3.16 9.62 2.89
N ARG A 119 2.99 9.00 4.07
CA ARG A 119 2.41 9.66 5.25
C ARG A 119 3.36 10.69 5.84
N MET A 120 4.66 10.36 5.92
CA MET A 120 5.68 11.28 6.43
C MET A 120 5.84 12.50 5.51
N LYS A 121 5.76 12.30 4.19
CA LYS A 121 5.76 13.40 3.22
C LYS A 121 4.47 14.22 3.30
N GLY A 122 3.31 13.56 3.34
CA GLY A 122 2.02 14.23 3.42
C GLY A 122 1.85 15.30 2.34
N ASP A 123 1.37 16.47 2.76
CA ASP A 123 1.25 17.70 1.99
C ASP A 123 2.46 18.64 2.17
N ALA A 124 3.48 18.24 2.93
CA ALA A 124 4.63 19.07 3.25
C ALA A 124 5.34 19.59 1.98
N SER A 125 5.68 20.87 2.00
CA SER A 125 6.60 21.46 1.04
C SER A 125 8.04 21.04 1.34
N LEU A 126 8.96 21.26 0.39
CA LEU A 126 10.38 21.05 0.65
C LEU A 126 10.88 21.93 1.80
N GLU A 127 10.36 23.16 1.91
CA GLU A 127 10.71 24.10 2.96
C GLU A 127 10.25 23.59 4.35
N ASP A 128 9.04 23.04 4.44
CA ASP A 128 8.53 22.44 5.69
C ASP A 128 9.42 21.27 6.14
N LEU A 129 9.83 20.42 5.19
CA LEU A 129 10.72 19.30 5.47
C LEU A 129 12.12 19.77 5.89
N GLN A 130 12.64 20.85 5.30
CA GLN A 130 13.92 21.45 5.70
C GLN A 130 13.85 22.02 7.13
N LYS A 131 12.77 22.73 7.48
CA LYS A 131 12.55 23.22 8.85
C LYS A 131 12.47 22.07 9.85
N LEU A 132 11.78 20.99 9.50
CA LEU A 132 11.72 19.80 10.34
C LEU A 132 13.10 19.15 10.53
N ILE A 133 13.95 19.14 9.49
CA ILE A 133 15.34 18.67 9.60
C ILE A 133 16.14 19.55 10.56
N GLN A 134 16.05 20.88 10.44
CA GLN A 134 16.73 21.83 11.35
C GLN A 134 16.30 21.60 12.81
N TYR A 135 15.00 21.44 13.05
CA TYR A 135 14.45 21.10 14.37
C TYR A 135 15.07 19.82 14.95
N ILE A 136 15.10 18.73 14.16
CA ILE A 136 15.66 17.44 14.60
C ILE A 136 17.15 17.55 14.91
N LYS A 137 17.88 18.44 14.22
CA LYS A 137 19.30 18.71 14.46
C LYS A 137 19.56 19.65 15.64
N GLY A 138 18.53 20.28 16.20
CA GLY A 138 18.68 21.31 17.24
C GLY A 138 19.23 22.63 16.71
N GLU A 139 18.97 22.95 15.45
CA GLU A 139 19.41 24.20 14.79
C GLU A 139 18.37 25.34 14.93
N ILE A 140 17.22 25.08 15.55
CA ILE A 140 16.16 26.05 15.90
C ILE A 140 15.61 25.81 17.30
#